data_AF-A0A455UJW6-F1
#
_entry.id   AF-A0A455UJW6-F1
#
_cell.length_a   1.000
_cell.length_b   1.000
_cell.length_c   1.000
_cell.angle_alpha   90.00
_cell.angle_beta   90.00
_cell.angle_gamma   90.00
#
_symmetry.space_group_name_H-M   'P 1'
#
loop_
_entity.id
_entity.type
_entity.pdbx_description
1 polymer ?
#
loop_
_entity_poly.entity_id
_entity_poly.type
_entity_poly.pdbx_seq_one_letter_code
_entity_poly.pdbx_strand_id
1 'polypeptide(L)'
;MSGLFPRVRRHGVITDLRITDQAVYFIIKERAVQAGIKECAPHDFRRTFATNMLDRGVDVLTVQYALGHTNLVTTQRYDRSAERRLEEAMKRI
;
A
#
# COMPACT_ATOMS: atom_id res chain seq x y z
N MET A 1 9.19 -26.99 -2.50
CA MET A 1 8.83 -26.08 -1.39
C MET A 1 7.81 -25.09 -1.94
N SER A 2 6.54 -25.23 -1.57
CA SER A 2 5.47 -24.32 -2.02
C SER A 2 5.69 -22.92 -1.46
N GLY A 3 5.39 -21.87 -2.22
CA GLY A 3 5.51 -20.49 -1.73
C GLY A 3 4.44 -20.15 -0.68
N LEU A 4 4.68 -19.11 0.13
CA LEU A 4 3.74 -18.65 1.18
C LEU A 4 2.30 -18.47 0.66
N PHE A 5 2.15 -18.03 -0.58
CA PHE A 5 0.86 -17.90 -1.28
C PHE A 5 0.80 -18.89 -2.45
N PRO A 6 0.32 -20.12 -2.22
CA PRO A 6 0.14 -21.09 -3.28
C PRO A 6 -1.11 -20.77 -4.10
N ARG A 7 -1.10 -21.15 -5.37
CA ARG A 7 -2.27 -21.02 -6.24
C ARG A 7 -3.31 -22.07 -5.89
N VAL A 8 -4.57 -21.64 -5.78
CA VAL A 8 -5.75 -22.49 -5.50
C VAL A 8 -6.67 -22.53 -6.73
N ARG A 9 -7.07 -23.72 -7.17
CA ARG A 9 -7.99 -23.91 -8.31
C ARG A 9 -9.46 -23.93 -7.86
N ARG A 10 -10.40 -23.93 -8.83
CA ARG A 10 -11.88 -23.86 -8.68
C ARG A 10 -12.54 -24.87 -7.73
N HIS A 11 -11.81 -25.89 -7.25
CA HIS A 11 -12.28 -26.89 -6.27
C HIS A 11 -11.43 -26.95 -5.00
N GLY A 12 -10.71 -25.88 -4.67
CA GLY A 12 -9.85 -25.85 -3.47
C GLY A 12 -8.55 -26.62 -3.61
N VAL A 13 -8.24 -27.16 -4.80
CA VAL A 13 -6.98 -27.85 -5.05
C VAL A 13 -5.82 -26.86 -4.99
N ILE A 14 -4.98 -27.01 -3.96
CA ILE A 14 -3.75 -26.26 -3.75
C ILE A 14 -2.66 -26.85 -4.65
N THR A 15 -1.91 -25.99 -5.34
CA THR A 15 -0.79 -26.41 -6.20
C THR A 15 0.54 -25.91 -5.65
N ASP A 16 1.65 -26.54 -6.02
CA ASP A 16 3.01 -26.09 -5.65
C ASP A 16 3.44 -24.78 -6.31
N LEU A 17 2.64 -24.27 -7.25
CA LEU A 17 2.91 -23.03 -7.96
C LEU A 17 2.44 -21.82 -7.15
N ARG A 18 3.21 -20.74 -7.20
CA ARG A 18 2.87 -19.47 -6.57
C ARG A 18 1.69 -18.79 -7.27
N ILE A 19 0.96 -17.98 -6.53
CA ILE A 19 -0.01 -17.05 -7.12
C ILE A 19 0.71 -16.08 -8.09
N THR A 20 0.02 -15.68 -9.16
CA THR A 20 0.53 -14.68 -10.11
C THR A 20 0.15 -13.27 -9.65
N ASP A 21 0.89 -12.27 -10.12
CA ASP A 21 0.54 -10.86 -9.85
C ASP A 21 -0.87 -10.53 -10.35
N GLN A 22 -1.24 -11.02 -11.53
CA GLN A 22 -2.58 -10.85 -12.09
C GLN A 22 -3.68 -11.40 -11.16
N ALA A 23 -3.43 -12.53 -10.49
CA ALA A 23 -4.38 -13.08 -9.54
C ALA A 23 -4.47 -12.22 -8.27
N VAL A 24 -3.38 -11.62 -7.80
CA VAL A 24 -3.42 -10.62 -6.71
C VAL A 24 -4.26 -9.41 -7.10
N TYR A 25 -4.06 -8.86 -8.30
CA TYR A 25 -4.88 -7.77 -8.84
C TYR A 25 -6.38 -8.14 -8.88
N PHE A 26 -6.69 -9.35 -9.36
CA PHE A 26 -8.07 -9.84 -9.41
C PHE A 26 -8.71 -9.95 -8.03
N ILE A 27 -8.00 -10.56 -7.07
CA ILE A 27 -8.47 -10.70 -5.68
C ILE A 27 -8.74 -9.32 -5.06
N ILE A 28 -7.83 -8.36 -5.24
CA ILE A 28 -8.01 -7.00 -4.72
C ILE A 28 -9.23 -6.32 -5.35
N LYS A 29 -9.41 -6.45 -6.68
CA LYS A 29 -10.56 -5.87 -7.38
C LYS A 29 -11.88 -6.45 -6.86
N GLU A 30 -11.97 -7.77 -6.66
CA GLU A 30 -13.15 -8.39 -6.08
C GLU A 30 -13.43 -7.88 -4.65
N ARG A 31 -12.39 -7.78 -3.82
CA ARG A 31 -12.53 -7.26 -2.45
C ARG A 31 -12.91 -5.78 -2.42
N ALA A 32 -12.42 -4.98 -3.36
CA ALA A 32 -12.79 -3.57 -3.50
C ALA A 32 -14.29 -3.42 -3.79
N VAL A 33 -14.82 -4.22 -4.72
CA VAL A 33 -16.28 -4.24 -5.01
C VAL A 33 -17.09 -4.62 -3.77
N GLN A 34 -16.66 -5.67 -3.05
CA GLN A 34 -17.33 -6.09 -1.81
C GLN A 34 -17.31 -5.02 -0.71
N ALA A 35 -16.24 -4.22 -0.66
CA ALA A 35 -16.08 -3.12 0.29
C ALA A 35 -16.73 -1.80 -0.18
N GLY A 36 -17.34 -1.74 -1.36
CA GLY A 36 -17.89 -0.50 -1.93
C GLY A 36 -16.83 0.52 -2.35
N ILE A 37 -15.59 0.08 -2.60
CA ILE A 37 -14.47 0.93 -3.03
C ILE A 37 -14.42 0.93 -4.55
N LYS A 38 -14.47 2.12 -5.17
CA LYS A 38 -14.58 2.29 -6.63
C LYS A 38 -13.38 1.72 -7.40
N GLU A 39 -12.17 2.10 -7.02
CA GLU A 39 -10.93 1.65 -7.65
C GLU A 39 -9.86 1.42 -6.58
N CYS A 40 -9.25 0.23 -6.61
CA CYS A 40 -8.18 -0.14 -5.70
C CYS A 40 -7.26 -1.17 -6.37
N ALA A 41 -5.97 -0.92 -6.30
CA ALA A 41 -4.89 -1.75 -6.82
C ALA A 41 -3.87 -2.06 -5.71
N PRO A 42 -2.98 -3.06 -5.88
CA PRO A 42 -1.97 -3.42 -4.88
C PRO A 42 -1.14 -2.22 -4.39
N HIS A 43 -0.82 -1.28 -5.27
CA HIS A 43 -0.02 -0.11 -4.93
C HIS A 43 -0.76 0.87 -4.01
N ASP A 44 -2.10 0.89 -3.99
CA ASP A 44 -2.87 1.78 -3.14
C ASP A 44 -2.74 1.40 -1.66
N PHE A 45 -2.56 0.10 -1.35
CA PHE A 45 -2.24 -0.35 0.01
C PHE A 45 -0.89 0.21 0.47
N ARG A 46 0.14 0.17 -0.40
CA ARG A 46 1.46 0.73 -0.10
C ARG A 46 1.39 2.24 0.11
N ARG A 47 0.65 2.95 -0.74
CA ARG A 47 0.41 4.40 -0.61
C ARG A 47 -0.30 4.72 0.70
N THR A 48 -1.36 3.98 1.03
CA THR A 48 -2.14 4.17 2.26
C THR A 48 -1.30 3.94 3.50
N PHE A 49 -0.47 2.88 3.51
CA PHE A 49 0.47 2.63 4.59
C PHE A 49 1.45 3.80 4.77
N ALA A 50 2.07 4.27 3.69
CA ALA A 50 3.02 5.38 3.73
C ALA A 50 2.37 6.66 4.28
N THR A 51 1.24 7.06 3.70
CA THR A 51 0.50 8.25 4.12
C THR A 51 0.08 8.16 5.60
N ASN A 52 -0.49 7.03 6.03
CA ASN A 52 -0.94 6.88 7.42
C ASN A 52 0.20 6.98 8.43
N MET A 53 1.38 6.45 8.11
CA MET A 53 2.53 6.52 9.00
C MET A 53 3.08 7.96 9.09
N LEU A 54 3.20 8.63 7.95
CA LEU A 54 3.65 10.02 7.89
C LEU A 54 2.65 10.98 8.57
N ASP A 55 1.34 10.74 8.40
CA ASP A 55 0.28 11.52 9.04
C ASP A 55 0.28 11.35 10.57
N ARG A 56 0.76 10.21 11.07
CA ARG A 56 0.98 9.95 12.50
C ARG A 56 2.32 10.49 13.02
N GLY A 57 3.07 11.21 12.19
CA GLY A 57 4.34 11.83 12.58
C GLY A 57 5.54 10.88 12.60
N VAL A 58 5.41 9.67 12.02
CA VAL A 58 6.57 8.79 11.84
C VAL A 58 7.50 9.41 10.81
N ASP A 59 8.80 9.41 11.08
CA ASP A 59 9.78 10.02 10.19
C ASP A 59 9.90 9.27 8.85
N VAL A 60 10.23 10.01 7.80
CA VAL A 60 10.26 9.49 6.42
C VAL A 60 11.28 8.37 6.20
N LEU A 61 12.37 8.32 6.97
CA LEU A 61 13.37 7.26 6.89
C LEU A 61 12.83 5.96 7.47
N THR A 62 12.17 6.02 8.63
CA THR A 62 11.49 4.87 9.23
C THR A 62 10.41 4.32 8.31
N VAL A 63 9.60 5.19 7.69
CA VAL A 63 8.58 4.75 6.72
C VAL A 63 9.23 4.12 5.48
N GLN A 64 10.33 4.70 4.97
CA GLN A 64 11.07 4.14 3.83
C GLN A 64 11.63 2.75 4.14
N TYR A 65 12.22 2.57 5.32
CA TYR A 65 12.73 1.28 5.78
C TYR A 65 11.61 0.23 5.87
N ALA A 66 10.47 0.60 6.47
CA ALA A 66 9.31 -0.28 6.59
C ALA A 66 8.73 -0.71 5.22
N LEU A 67 8.81 0.17 4.21
CA LEU A 67 8.34 -0.11 2.84
C LEU A 67 9.36 -0.88 1.99
N GLY A 68 10.60 -1.00 2.44
CA GLY A 68 11.70 -1.58 1.68
C GLY A 68 12.07 -0.79 0.43
N HIS A 69 11.82 0.53 0.41
CA HIS A 69 12.20 1.36 -0.73
C HIS A 69 13.71 1.60 -0.72
N THR A 70 14.37 1.48 -1.88
CA THR A 70 15.80 1.76 -2.02
C THR A 70 16.10 3.25 -2.17
N ASN A 71 15.12 4.05 -2.56
CA ASN A 71 15.25 5.48 -2.79
C ASN A 71 14.28 6.26 -1.90
N LEU A 72 14.81 7.17 -1.09
CA LEU A 72 14.02 8.02 -0.20
C LEU A 72 12.99 8.88 -0.96
N VAL A 73 13.32 9.31 -2.19
CA VAL A 73 12.46 10.14 -3.04
C VAL A 73 11.13 9.45 -3.31
N THR A 74 11.06 8.11 -3.42
CA THR A 74 9.78 7.42 -3.65
C THR A 74 8.86 7.47 -2.43
N THR A 75 9.42 7.52 -1.22
CA THR A 75 8.68 7.68 0.03
C THR A 75 8.28 9.14 0.28
N GLN A 76 9.17 10.08 -0.04
CA GLN A 76 8.93 11.53 0.10
C GLN A 76 7.69 11.99 -0.69
N ARG A 77 7.34 11.33 -1.79
CA ARG A 77 6.12 11.62 -2.56
C ARG A 77 4.82 11.50 -1.75
N TYR A 78 4.85 10.82 -0.60
CA TYR A 78 3.69 10.70 0.29
C TYR A 78 3.70 11.69 1.46
N ASP A 79 4.80 12.43 1.65
CA ASP A 79 4.93 13.36 2.75
C ASP A 79 4.27 14.71 2.42
N ARG A 80 3.06 14.90 2.94
CA ARG A 80 2.31 16.17 2.88
C ARG A 80 2.51 17.03 4.13
N SER A 81 3.47 16.70 4.99
CA SER A 81 3.68 17.43 6.24
C SER A 81 4.08 18.89 6.01
N ALA A 82 4.78 19.19 4.90
CA ALA A 82 5.12 20.56 4.52
C ALA A 82 3.88 21.40 4.18
N GLU A 83 2.97 20.85 3.37
CA GLU A 83 1.70 21.50 3.00
C GLU A 83 0.84 21.75 4.25
N ARG A 84 0.71 20.75 5.14
CA ARG A 84 -0.03 20.90 6.39
C ARG A 84 0.55 21.96 7.32
N ARG A 85 1.88 21.98 7.50
CA ARG A 85 2.54 23.01 8.33
C ARG A 85 2.32 24.42 7.77
N LEU A 86 2.33 24.56 6.44
CA LEU A 86 2.04 25.83 5.79
C LEU A 86 0.59 26.26 6.03
N GLU A 87 -0.38 25.37 5.83
CA GLU A 87 -1.79 25.65 6.12
C GLU A 87 -2.04 26.03 7.59
N GLU A 88 -1.41 25.33 8.52
CA GLU A 88 -1.50 25.64 9.96
C GLU A 88 -0.89 27.00 10.30
N ALA A 89 0.25 27.36 9.70
CA ALA A 89 0.87 28.67 9.87
C ALA A 89 -0.01 29.79 9.31
N MET A 90 -0.62 29.59 8.13
CA MET A 90 -1.54 30.55 7.52
C MET A 90 -2.81 30.77 8.36
N LYS A 91 -3.33 29.75 9.05
CA LYS A 91 -4.50 29.87 9.93
C LYS A 91 -4.22 30.64 11.23
N ARG A 92 -2.96 30.87 11.58
CA ARG A 92 -2.54 31.59 12.80
C ARG A 92 -2.26 33.07 12.57
N ILE A 93 -2.39 33.54 11.33
CA ILE A 93 -2.31 34.95 10.91
C ILE A 93 -3.73 35.46 10.72
#